data_AF-A0A7J6KSE6-F1
#
_entry.id   AF-A0A7J6KSE6-F1
#
_cell.length_a   1.000
_cell.length_b   1.000
_cell.length_c   1.000
_cell.angle_alpha   90.00
_cell.angle_beta   90.00
_cell.angle_gamma   90.00
#
_symmetry.space_group_name_H-M   'P 1'
#
loop_
_entity.id
_entity.type
_entity.pdbx_description
1 polymer ?
#
loop_
_entity_poly.entity_id
_entity_poly.type
_entity_poly.pdbx_seq_one_letter_code
_entity_poly.pdbx_strand_id
1 'polypeptide(L)'
;MSSTPGAAAAGGGGGGRELKDILMRSLVITDHPDIQQITLNIITTILLQVPSSTSSPFTSLLMELSKDDITMILSHAIKQCDINPSLIREVDLGPFKHKQDDGLPLRKASYTCLTAFLTSSSYPVIAHTALHYLCHNRCQTEEQGEQEITLADLLIKGSQDHEDIQGLCCELLCRSWFAATTSTTTNHGASSSSRSSGGGSNNRILLEREITRKAGSVIEAMHKPISMLLRRLQRQEGGGGGGGGLKSSAGGRVEYARATNTLKSFVKAVYTLTNIVSSSSTPLITNKHEEQQHGTHTHNDDDELRIFRDMIKRLDQEPAWRTVVSAMS
;
A
#
# COMPACT_ATOMS: atom_id res chain seq x y z
N MET A 1 -40.71 44.71 33.17
CA MET A 1 -39.46 44.78 32.37
C MET A 1 -38.57 43.62 32.82
N SER A 2 -38.79 42.44 32.25
CA SER A 2 -38.05 41.22 32.54
C SER A 2 -37.06 40.95 31.41
N SER A 3 -35.80 41.26 31.64
CA SER A 3 -34.70 40.98 30.71
C SER A 3 -34.25 39.53 30.88
N THR A 4 -34.63 38.68 29.93
CA THR A 4 -34.02 37.36 29.70
C THR A 4 -32.56 37.52 29.24
N PRO A 5 -31.58 36.77 29.80
CA PRO A 5 -30.25 36.71 29.22
C PRO A 5 -30.29 35.85 27.96
N GLY A 6 -29.77 36.41 26.87
CA GLY A 6 -29.64 35.73 25.58
C GLY A 6 -28.76 34.50 25.69
N ALA A 7 -29.29 33.38 25.21
CA ALA A 7 -28.55 32.15 25.01
C ALA A 7 -27.39 32.41 24.03
N ALA A 8 -26.17 32.33 24.53
CA ALA A 8 -24.97 32.25 23.70
C ALA A 8 -25.04 30.94 22.89
N ALA A 9 -25.20 31.07 21.58
CA ALA A 9 -25.02 29.96 20.64
C ALA A 9 -23.53 29.57 20.66
N ALA A 10 -23.18 28.56 21.47
CA ALA A 10 -21.88 27.93 21.42
C ALA A 10 -21.74 27.17 20.09
N GLY A 11 -20.89 27.69 19.21
CA GLY A 11 -20.54 27.06 17.94
C GLY A 11 -19.76 25.77 18.15
N GLY A 12 -20.45 24.63 18.10
CA GLY A 12 -19.87 23.29 18.25
C GLY A 12 -19.11 22.74 17.04
N GLY A 13 -18.55 23.59 16.16
CA GLY A 13 -17.97 23.20 14.87
C GLY A 13 -16.44 23.41 14.73
N GLY A 14 -15.70 23.53 15.84
CA GLY A 14 -14.27 23.88 15.84
C GLY A 14 -13.29 22.71 15.93
N GLY A 15 -13.68 21.58 16.53
CA GLY A 15 -12.73 20.53 16.92
C GLY A 15 -12.09 19.77 15.75
N GLY A 16 -12.78 19.60 14.62
CA GLY A 16 -12.23 18.94 13.43
C GLY A 16 -11.08 19.73 12.81
N ARG A 17 -11.28 21.03 12.61
CA ARG A 17 -10.28 21.93 12.01
C ARG A 17 -9.03 22.08 12.87
N GLU A 18 -9.20 22.19 14.19
CA GLU A 18 -8.06 22.28 15.11
C GLU A 18 -7.23 20.99 15.08
N LEU A 19 -7.87 19.82 15.10
CA LEU A 19 -7.18 18.54 15.00
C LEU A 19 -6.46 18.38 13.65
N LYS A 20 -7.11 18.79 12.56
CA LYS A 20 -6.50 18.82 11.22
C LYS A 20 -5.20 19.61 11.23
N ASP A 21 -5.26 20.86 11.70
CA ASP A 21 -4.12 21.77 11.68
C ASP A 21 -2.96 21.25 12.54
N ILE A 22 -3.27 20.63 13.69
CA ILE A 22 -2.27 19.99 14.55
C ILE A 22 -1.58 18.84 13.80
N LEU A 23 -2.34 17.96 13.15
CA LEU A 23 -1.80 16.81 12.42
C LEU A 23 -0.97 17.24 11.21
N MET A 24 -1.41 18.25 10.46
CA MET A 24 -0.64 18.74 9.30
C MET A 24 0.67 19.40 9.76
N ARG A 25 0.62 20.21 10.83
CA ARG A 25 1.81 20.82 11.41
C ARG A 25 2.78 19.78 11.96
N SER A 26 2.30 18.70 12.56
CA SER A 26 3.15 17.62 13.07
C SER A 26 3.76 16.73 11.98
N LEU A 27 3.35 16.84 10.71
CA LEU A 27 4.08 16.23 9.59
C LEU A 27 5.11 17.19 8.99
N VAL A 28 4.84 18.50 8.99
CA VAL A 28 5.68 19.48 8.29
C VAL A 28 6.79 20.04 9.18
N ILE A 29 6.50 20.33 10.45
CA ILE A 29 7.40 21.10 11.32
C ILE A 29 8.42 20.21 12.04
N THR A 30 8.08 18.94 12.29
CA THR A 30 8.94 18.04 13.04
C THR A 30 9.65 17.05 12.13
N ASP A 31 10.97 16.98 12.26
CA ASP A 31 11.79 15.91 11.68
C ASP A 31 11.95 14.72 12.65
N HIS A 32 11.23 14.72 13.79
CA HIS A 32 11.35 13.67 14.78
C HIS A 32 10.58 12.41 14.34
N PRO A 33 11.25 11.26 14.15
CA PRO A 33 10.64 10.07 13.56
C PRO A 33 9.46 9.54 14.38
N ASP A 34 9.55 9.55 15.72
CA ASP A 34 8.46 9.08 16.57
C ASP A 34 7.20 9.95 16.46
N ILE A 35 7.35 11.27 16.33
CA ILE A 35 6.20 12.18 16.20
C ILE A 35 5.53 11.99 14.85
N GLN A 36 6.32 11.85 13.78
CA GLN A 36 5.82 11.52 12.44
C GLN A 36 5.09 10.16 12.45
N GLN A 37 5.66 9.15 13.10
CA GLN A 37 5.05 7.82 13.22
C GLN A 37 3.70 7.90 13.95
N ILE A 38 3.65 8.57 15.11
CA ILE A 38 2.42 8.75 15.88
C ILE A 38 1.38 9.47 15.04
N THR A 39 1.78 10.53 14.33
CA THR A 39 0.89 11.30 13.47
C THR A 39 0.30 10.43 12.34
N LEU A 40 1.13 9.66 11.63
CA LEU A 40 0.68 8.75 10.59
C LEU A 40 -0.23 7.64 11.12
N ASN A 41 0.04 7.12 12.32
CA ASN A 41 -0.83 6.14 12.97
C ASN A 41 -2.20 6.72 13.36
N ILE A 42 -2.23 7.97 13.83
CA ILE A 42 -3.49 8.67 14.13
C ILE A 42 -4.28 8.85 12.83
N ILE A 43 -3.65 9.35 11.76
CA ILE A 43 -4.30 9.51 10.45
C ILE A 43 -4.83 8.16 9.94
N THR A 44 -4.01 7.11 10.00
CA THR A 44 -4.41 5.74 9.62
C THR A 44 -5.64 5.27 10.38
N THR A 45 -5.64 5.47 11.70
CA THR A 45 -6.75 5.07 12.57
C THR A 45 -8.03 5.81 12.17
N ILE A 46 -7.92 7.10 11.89
CA ILE A 46 -9.04 7.93 11.45
C ILE A 46 -9.58 7.46 10.10
N LEU A 47 -8.71 7.17 9.13
CA LEU A 47 -9.09 6.66 7.80
C LEU A 47 -9.78 5.29 7.84
N LEU A 48 -9.36 4.40 8.74
CA LEU A 48 -9.89 3.05 8.86
C LEU A 48 -11.13 2.94 9.75
N GLN A 49 -11.41 3.96 10.57
CA GLN A 49 -12.61 3.97 11.39
C GLN A 49 -13.85 4.17 10.51
N VAL A 50 -14.66 3.12 10.40
CA VAL A 50 -16.01 3.21 9.84
C VAL A 50 -16.87 3.95 10.86
N PRO A 51 -17.41 5.14 10.57
CA PRO A 51 -18.24 5.84 11.54
C PRO A 51 -19.54 5.05 11.69
N SER A 52 -19.70 4.32 12.80
CA SER A 52 -21.00 3.76 13.19
C SER A 52 -22.01 4.85 13.56
N SER A 53 -21.53 6.08 13.75
CA SER A 53 -22.32 7.26 14.09
C SER A 53 -21.75 8.49 13.38
N THR A 54 -22.63 9.25 12.70
CA THR A 54 -22.32 10.50 11.99
C THR A 54 -21.84 11.65 12.89
N SER A 55 -21.85 11.47 14.22
CA SER A 55 -21.48 12.48 15.22
C SER A 55 -20.05 12.35 15.74
N SER A 56 -19.22 11.47 15.16
CA SER A 56 -17.82 11.35 15.59
C SER A 56 -17.00 12.57 15.11
N PRO A 57 -16.15 13.16 15.97
CA PRO A 57 -15.23 14.23 15.56
C PRO A 57 -14.29 13.78 14.41
N PHE A 58 -14.05 12.47 14.29
CA PHE A 58 -13.24 11.89 13.21
C PHE A 58 -13.95 11.95 11.84
N THR A 59 -15.28 11.85 11.82
CA THR A 59 -16.07 12.04 10.59
C THR A 59 -15.99 13.47 10.09
N SER A 60 -16.05 14.44 11.00
CA SER A 60 -15.86 15.86 10.65
C SER A 60 -14.49 16.11 10.05
N LEU A 61 -13.42 15.56 10.65
CA LEU A 61 -12.07 15.69 10.11
C LEU A 61 -11.94 15.11 8.70
N LEU A 62 -12.46 13.91 8.45
CA LEU A 62 -12.39 13.28 7.12
C LEU A 62 -13.13 14.09 6.04
N MET A 63 -14.24 14.73 6.39
CA MET A 63 -14.96 15.63 5.50
C MET A 63 -14.22 16.96 5.24
N GLU A 64 -13.27 17.33 6.11
CA GLU A 64 -12.48 18.56 6.02
C GLU A 64 -11.11 18.38 5.34
N LEU A 65 -10.69 17.13 5.07
CA LEU A 65 -9.47 16.86 4.31
C LEU A 65 -9.64 17.31 2.85
N SER A 66 -8.87 18.32 2.46
CA SER A 66 -8.81 18.78 1.08
C SER A 66 -7.90 17.90 0.24
N LYS A 67 -7.95 18.08 -1.08
CA LYS A 67 -7.03 17.40 -2.01
C LYS A 67 -5.56 17.72 -1.69
N ASP A 68 -5.26 18.94 -1.30
CA ASP A 68 -3.90 19.39 -1.00
C ASP A 68 -3.40 18.74 0.30
N ASP A 69 -4.27 18.61 1.31
CA ASP A 69 -3.95 17.89 2.54
C ASP A 69 -3.61 16.43 2.27
N ILE A 70 -4.43 15.75 1.45
CA ILE A 70 -4.21 14.36 1.06
C ILE A 70 -2.87 14.23 0.33
N THR A 71 -2.61 15.11 -0.63
CA THR A 71 -1.37 15.16 -1.42
C THR A 71 -0.15 15.34 -0.51
N MET A 72 -0.23 16.26 0.45
CA MET A 72 0.83 16.52 1.42
C MET A 72 1.08 15.30 2.32
N ILE A 73 0.04 14.69 2.88
CA ILE A 73 0.19 13.49 3.73
C ILE A 73 0.80 12.34 2.93
N LEU A 74 0.32 12.09 1.71
CA LEU A 74 0.86 11.02 0.86
C LEU A 74 2.31 11.28 0.47
N SER A 75 2.67 12.53 0.12
CA SER A 75 4.06 12.93 -0.15
C SER A 75 4.97 12.60 1.03
N HIS A 76 4.53 12.98 2.23
CA HIS A 76 5.27 12.73 3.45
C HIS A 76 5.39 11.22 3.71
N ALA A 77 4.30 10.47 3.64
CA ALA A 77 4.32 9.02 3.87
C ALA A 77 5.26 8.30 2.89
N ILE A 78 5.25 8.66 1.60
CA ILE A 78 6.14 8.10 0.57
C ILE A 78 7.61 8.38 0.92
N LYS A 79 7.95 9.61 1.34
CA LYS A 79 9.30 9.96 1.76
C LYS A 79 9.78 9.11 2.94
N GLN A 80 8.87 8.84 3.89
CA GLN A 80 9.17 8.01 5.06
C GLN A 80 9.13 6.50 4.79
N CYS A 81 8.98 6.05 3.54
CA CYS A 81 9.11 4.64 3.16
C CYS A 81 10.57 4.22 2.94
N ASP A 82 11.51 5.15 2.82
CA ASP A 82 12.93 4.85 2.62
C ASP A 82 13.63 4.49 3.94
N ILE A 83 14.56 3.53 3.86
CA ILE A 83 15.41 3.16 5.00
C ILE A 83 16.33 4.35 5.32
N ASN A 84 16.21 4.90 6.53
CA ASN A 84 17.11 5.94 7.00
C ASN A 84 18.30 5.32 7.75
N PRO A 85 19.52 5.33 7.16
CA PRO A 85 20.68 4.69 7.79
C PRO A 85 21.10 5.34 9.11
N SER A 86 20.75 6.62 9.34
CA SER A 86 21.07 7.30 10.61
C SER A 86 20.26 6.78 11.79
N LEU A 87 19.14 6.09 11.53
CA LEU A 87 18.30 5.43 12.55
C LEU A 87 18.67 3.96 12.75
N ILE A 88 19.72 3.46 12.07
CA ILE A 88 20.22 2.10 12.25
C ILE A 88 21.46 2.15 13.13
N ARG A 89 21.41 1.47 14.27
CA ARG A 89 22.53 1.37 15.21
C ARG A 89 22.87 -0.07 15.53
N GLU A 90 24.14 -0.29 15.85
CA GLU A 90 24.62 -1.58 16.34
C GLU A 90 24.54 -1.58 17.87
N VAL A 91 23.83 -2.55 18.42
CA VAL A 91 23.69 -2.77 19.86
C VAL A 91 24.61 -3.92 20.24
N ASP A 92 25.52 -3.63 21.16
CA ASP A 92 26.40 -4.63 21.73
C ASP A 92 25.63 -5.46 22.78
N LEU A 93 25.61 -6.77 22.56
CA LEU A 93 25.01 -7.77 23.46
C LEU A 93 26.09 -8.71 24.01
N GLY A 94 27.33 -8.22 24.16
CA GLY A 94 28.50 -8.95 24.65
C GLY A 94 29.31 -9.56 23.50
N PRO A 95 29.41 -10.90 23.39
CA PRO A 95 30.09 -11.53 22.25
C PRO A 95 29.28 -11.41 20.94
N PHE A 96 28.06 -10.87 21.00
CA PHE A 96 27.16 -10.72 19.87
C PHE A 96 26.88 -9.24 19.59
N LYS A 97 26.76 -8.90 18.32
CA LYS A 97 26.30 -7.59 17.88
C LYS A 97 24.98 -7.72 17.14
N HIS A 98 24.04 -6.83 17.44
CA HIS A 98 22.72 -6.81 16.85
C HIS A 98 22.43 -5.46 16.19
N LYS A 99 21.98 -5.45 14.93
CA LYS A 99 21.52 -4.22 14.28
C LYS A 99 20.09 -3.92 14.70
N GLN A 100 19.90 -2.77 15.34
CA GLN A 100 18.59 -2.23 15.65
C GLN A 100 18.25 -1.11 14.67
N ASP A 101 17.10 -1.22 14.02
CA ASP A 101 16.56 -0.21 13.10
C ASP A 101 15.41 0.53 13.80
N ASP A 102 15.73 1.70 14.36
CA ASP A 102 14.76 2.56 15.04
C ASP A 102 13.84 3.30 14.05
N GLY A 103 14.14 3.26 12.73
CA GLY A 103 13.29 3.81 11.67
C GLY A 103 12.20 2.84 11.18
N LEU A 104 12.31 1.55 11.50
CA LEU A 104 11.34 0.53 11.10
C LEU A 104 9.89 0.86 11.52
N PRO A 105 9.61 1.33 12.76
CA PRO A 105 8.25 1.67 13.17
C PRO A 105 7.63 2.80 12.34
N LEU A 106 8.42 3.80 11.94
CA LEU A 106 7.98 4.88 11.06
C LEU A 106 7.66 4.35 9.66
N ARG A 107 8.54 3.53 9.06
CA ARG A 107 8.27 2.91 7.76
C ARG A 107 7.00 2.08 7.77
N LYS A 108 6.76 1.33 8.85
CA LYS A 108 5.50 0.58 9.03
C LYS A 108 4.29 1.50 9.02
N ALA A 109 4.32 2.59 9.80
CA ALA A 109 3.25 3.57 9.83
C ALA A 109 3.00 4.19 8.45
N SER A 110 4.05 4.47 7.67
CA SER A 110 3.96 4.99 6.31
C SER A 110 3.24 4.03 5.36
N TYR A 111 3.67 2.77 5.26
CA TYR A 111 3.02 1.78 4.40
C TYR A 111 1.58 1.46 4.85
N THR A 112 1.33 1.43 6.16
CA THR A 112 -0.03 1.26 6.69
C THR A 112 -0.92 2.46 6.32
N CYS A 113 -0.41 3.69 6.44
CA CYS A 113 -1.13 4.91 6.08
C CYS A 113 -1.49 4.93 4.58
N LEU A 114 -0.52 4.64 3.69
CA LEU A 114 -0.76 4.54 2.25
C LEU A 114 -1.84 3.51 1.92
N THR A 115 -1.78 2.34 2.55
CA THR A 115 -2.79 1.28 2.40
C THR A 115 -4.17 1.74 2.91
N ALA A 116 -4.23 2.48 4.02
CA ALA A 116 -5.48 3.00 4.58
C ALA A 116 -6.16 4.01 3.65
N PHE A 117 -5.38 4.90 3.02
CA PHE A 117 -5.88 5.84 2.01
C PHE A 117 -6.60 5.11 0.85
N LEU A 118 -6.04 4.00 0.37
CA LEU A 118 -6.64 3.20 -0.70
C LEU A 118 -7.80 2.31 -0.24
N THR A 119 -7.86 1.99 1.06
CA THR A 119 -8.87 1.11 1.65
C THR A 119 -10.11 1.85 2.12
N SER A 120 -10.03 3.18 2.30
CA SER A 120 -11.11 4.03 2.82
C SER A 120 -12.35 4.02 1.93
N SER A 121 -13.17 2.97 2.05
CA SER A 121 -14.40 2.74 1.28
C SER A 121 -15.49 3.76 1.60
N SER A 122 -15.44 4.33 2.81
CA SER A 122 -16.36 5.39 3.25
C SER A 122 -16.13 6.72 2.51
N TYR A 123 -14.95 6.90 1.90
CA TYR A 123 -14.59 8.13 1.19
C TYR A 123 -13.91 7.80 -0.15
N PRO A 124 -14.68 7.42 -1.19
CA PRO A 124 -14.13 7.05 -2.50
C PRO A 124 -13.26 8.15 -3.14
N VAL A 125 -13.56 9.42 -2.84
CA VAL A 125 -12.76 10.57 -3.30
C VAL A 125 -11.33 10.51 -2.74
N ILE A 126 -11.17 10.08 -1.48
CA ILE A 126 -9.86 9.94 -0.83
C ILE A 126 -9.07 8.83 -1.52
N ALA A 127 -9.67 7.65 -1.68
CA ALA A 127 -9.02 6.51 -2.35
C ALA A 127 -8.67 6.83 -3.81
N HIS A 128 -9.55 7.49 -4.54
CA HIS A 128 -9.29 7.92 -5.91
C HIS A 128 -8.16 8.95 -6.00
N THR A 129 -8.14 9.94 -5.10
CA THR A 129 -7.07 10.94 -5.03
C THR A 129 -5.74 10.29 -4.71
N ALA A 130 -5.72 9.37 -3.76
CA ALA A 130 -4.52 8.64 -3.39
C ALA A 130 -3.99 7.75 -4.52
N LEU A 131 -4.88 7.02 -5.19
CA LEU A 131 -4.50 6.20 -6.34
C LEU A 131 -3.95 7.07 -7.49
N HIS A 132 -4.63 8.18 -7.80
CA HIS A 132 -4.14 9.11 -8.81
C HIS A 132 -2.77 9.69 -8.44
N TYR A 133 -2.57 10.08 -7.18
CA TYR A 133 -1.29 10.58 -6.66
C TYR A 133 -0.19 9.51 -6.84
N LEU A 134 -0.43 8.28 -6.39
CA LEU A 134 0.54 7.18 -6.49
C LEU A 134 0.88 6.78 -7.93
N CYS A 135 -0.07 6.87 -8.86
CA CYS A 135 0.16 6.55 -10.27
C CYS A 135 0.71 7.73 -11.10
N HIS A 136 0.53 8.97 -10.65
CA HIS A 136 0.81 10.17 -11.44
C HIS A 136 1.84 11.13 -10.83
N ASN A 137 2.36 10.88 -9.62
CA ASN A 137 3.32 11.79 -9.01
C ASN A 137 4.63 11.90 -9.76
N ARG A 138 4.63 12.85 -10.68
CA ARG A 138 5.76 13.72 -10.93
C ARG A 138 5.63 14.84 -9.90
N CYS A 139 6.16 14.59 -8.69
CA CYS A 139 6.39 15.72 -7.78
C CYS A 139 7.30 16.68 -8.54
N GLN A 140 6.90 17.95 -8.65
CA GLN A 140 7.70 19.03 -9.22
C GLN A 140 8.18 19.88 -8.06
N THR A 141 9.47 19.82 -7.79
CA THR A 141 10.20 20.66 -6.85
C THR A 141 11.49 21.07 -7.54
N GLU A 142 11.59 22.36 -7.85
CA GLU A 142 12.52 22.92 -8.83
C GLU A 142 14.01 22.85 -8.44
N GLU A 143 14.41 22.36 -7.25
CA GLU A 143 15.76 22.66 -6.77
C GLU A 143 16.72 21.51 -6.47
N GLN A 144 16.34 20.23 -6.36
CA GLN A 144 17.34 19.16 -6.18
C GLN A 144 16.88 17.83 -6.77
N GLY A 145 17.31 17.54 -8.00
CA GLY A 145 17.30 16.22 -8.65
C GLY A 145 16.27 15.22 -8.14
N GLU A 146 14.99 15.45 -8.45
CA GLU A 146 13.91 14.60 -7.97
C GLU A 146 13.86 13.27 -8.72
N GLN A 147 13.79 12.18 -7.97
CA GLN A 147 13.51 10.86 -8.51
C GLN A 147 12.01 10.59 -8.38
N GLU A 148 11.33 10.43 -9.51
CA GLU A 148 9.92 10.00 -9.61
C GLU A 148 9.77 8.65 -8.89
N ILE A 149 9.08 8.61 -7.75
CA ILE A 149 8.77 7.35 -7.04
C ILE A 149 7.37 6.93 -7.43
N THR A 150 7.29 5.90 -8.27
CA THR A 150 6.01 5.34 -8.69
C THR A 150 5.50 4.31 -7.68
N LEU A 151 4.23 3.89 -7.76
CA LEU A 151 3.70 2.81 -6.92
C LEU A 151 4.53 1.54 -7.07
N ALA A 152 4.90 1.18 -8.29
CA ALA A 152 5.77 0.03 -8.54
C ALA A 152 7.14 0.15 -7.83
N ASP A 153 7.73 1.34 -7.74
CA ASP A 153 8.99 1.55 -7.00
C ASP A 153 8.80 1.33 -5.49
N LEU A 154 7.69 1.82 -4.93
CA LEU A 154 7.32 1.53 -3.54
C LEU A 154 7.15 0.05 -3.30
N LEU A 155 6.52 -0.66 -4.25
CA LEU A 155 6.33 -2.11 -4.13
C LEU A 155 7.66 -2.87 -4.16
N ILE A 156 8.58 -2.49 -5.04
CA ILE A 156 9.92 -3.09 -5.13
C ILE A 156 10.68 -2.81 -3.83
N LYS A 157 10.73 -1.56 -3.37
CA LYS A 157 11.40 -1.15 -2.13
C LYS A 157 10.84 -1.90 -0.91
N GLY A 158 9.52 -1.87 -0.72
CA GLY A 158 8.86 -2.52 0.41
C GLY A 158 9.00 -4.04 0.41
N SER A 159 9.08 -4.67 -0.77
CA SER A 159 9.34 -6.11 -0.89
C SER A 159 10.75 -6.51 -0.47
N GLN A 160 11.71 -5.59 -0.53
CA GLN A 160 13.11 -5.82 -0.14
C GLN A 160 13.41 -5.41 1.31
N ASP A 161 12.44 -4.80 2.01
CA ASP A 161 12.57 -4.33 3.40
C ASP A 161 12.28 -5.46 4.41
N HIS A 162 12.10 -5.11 5.68
CA HIS A 162 11.76 -5.99 6.79
C HIS A 162 10.46 -6.78 6.54
N GLU A 163 10.36 -8.00 7.08
CA GLU A 163 9.21 -8.90 6.86
C GLU A 163 7.84 -8.29 7.22
N ASP A 164 7.81 -7.42 8.23
CA ASP A 164 6.61 -6.66 8.61
C ASP A 164 6.17 -5.67 7.51
N ILE A 165 7.11 -5.09 6.76
CA ILE A 165 6.84 -4.19 5.64
C ILE A 165 6.44 -4.97 4.39
N GLN A 166 7.07 -6.11 4.15
CA GLN A 166 6.78 -6.97 3.00
C GLN A 166 5.29 -7.37 2.95
N GLY A 167 4.70 -7.71 4.09
CA GLY A 167 3.27 -7.99 4.20
C GLY A 167 2.39 -6.78 3.87
N LEU A 168 2.75 -5.60 4.36
CA LEU A 168 2.06 -4.33 4.09
C LEU A 168 2.17 -3.92 2.62
N CYS A 169 3.33 -4.16 1.99
CA CYS A 169 3.57 -3.94 0.57
C CYS A 169 2.65 -4.78 -0.32
N CYS A 170 2.49 -6.07 0.02
CA CYS A 170 1.55 -6.94 -0.67
C CYS A 170 0.11 -6.46 -0.52
N GLU A 171 -0.27 -6.01 0.68
CA GLU A 171 -1.59 -5.44 0.90
C GLU A 171 -1.80 -4.16 0.07
N LEU A 172 -0.81 -3.26 0.04
CA LEU A 172 -0.84 -2.04 -0.75
C LEU A 172 -1.16 -2.34 -2.22
N LEU A 173 -0.45 -3.29 -2.84
CA LEU A 173 -0.71 -3.72 -4.23
C LEU A 173 -2.15 -4.21 -4.42
N CYS A 174 -2.64 -5.09 -3.53
CA CYS A 174 -4.00 -5.61 -3.62
C CYS A 174 -5.04 -4.49 -3.51
N ARG A 175 -4.83 -3.52 -2.61
CA ARG A 175 -5.74 -2.38 -2.41
C ARG A 175 -5.72 -1.41 -3.59
N SER A 176 -4.54 -1.11 -4.14
CA SER A 176 -4.40 -0.28 -5.34
C SER A 176 -5.19 -0.84 -6.51
N TRP A 177 -5.08 -2.15 -6.76
CA TRP A 177 -5.84 -2.82 -7.80
C TRP A 177 -7.34 -2.74 -7.56
N PHE A 178 -7.79 -3.05 -6.34
CA PHE A 178 -9.22 -3.02 -6.02
C PHE A 178 -9.80 -1.61 -6.17
N ALA A 179 -9.13 -0.59 -5.64
CA ALA A 179 -9.53 0.82 -5.76
C ALA A 179 -9.63 1.27 -7.23
N ALA A 180 -8.73 0.79 -8.09
CA ALA A 180 -8.78 1.04 -9.53
C ALA A 180 -10.01 0.41 -10.18
N THR A 181 -10.41 -0.79 -9.75
CA THR A 181 -11.58 -1.48 -10.32
C THR A 181 -12.92 -0.93 -9.84
N THR A 182 -13.06 -0.56 -8.55
CA THR A 182 -14.34 -0.05 -8.00
C THR A 182 -14.72 1.32 -8.55
N SER A 183 -13.75 2.09 -9.03
CA SER A 183 -13.97 3.44 -9.60
C SER A 183 -14.74 3.42 -10.95
N THR A 184 -15.10 2.25 -11.48
CA THR A 184 -15.76 2.10 -12.79
C THR A 184 -17.26 1.80 -12.73
N THR A 185 -17.84 1.46 -11.57
CA THR A 185 -19.20 0.86 -11.49
C THR A 185 -20.35 1.78 -11.04
N THR A 186 -20.14 3.06 -10.75
CA THR A 186 -21.20 3.95 -10.22
C THR A 186 -22.08 4.65 -11.27
N ASN A 187 -22.06 4.26 -12.55
CA ASN A 187 -22.90 4.87 -13.60
C ASN A 187 -23.90 3.88 -14.23
N HIS A 188 -24.90 3.45 -13.46
CA HIS A 188 -26.15 2.92 -14.04
C HIS A 188 -27.35 3.43 -13.24
N GLY A 189 -27.85 4.62 -13.61
CA GLY A 189 -29.12 5.11 -13.08
C GLY A 189 -29.31 6.62 -13.06
N ALA A 190 -29.08 7.33 -14.16
CA ALA A 190 -29.75 8.61 -14.43
C ALA A 190 -29.47 9.07 -15.87
N SER A 191 -30.52 9.07 -16.68
CA SER A 191 -30.60 9.75 -17.96
C SER A 191 -30.50 11.26 -17.76
N SER A 192 -29.34 11.85 -18.03
CA SER A 192 -29.22 13.23 -18.55
C SER A 192 -27.78 13.54 -18.95
N SER A 193 -27.64 13.96 -20.19
CA SER A 193 -26.47 14.51 -20.86
C SER A 193 -25.64 15.47 -19.99
N SER A 194 -24.45 15.05 -19.57
CA SER A 194 -23.28 15.93 -19.39
C SER A 194 -21.98 15.11 -19.46
N ARG A 195 -21.04 15.58 -20.29
CA ARG A 195 -19.73 14.96 -20.56
C ARG A 195 -18.75 15.31 -19.42
N SER A 196 -18.55 14.43 -18.44
CA SER A 196 -17.34 14.45 -17.58
C SER A 196 -17.05 13.16 -16.78
N SER A 197 -17.65 12.01 -17.12
CA SER A 197 -17.34 10.73 -16.46
C SER A 197 -16.19 9.99 -17.18
N GLY A 198 -14.94 10.33 -16.87
CA GLY A 198 -13.74 9.69 -17.46
C GLY A 198 -12.59 9.36 -16.50
N GLY A 199 -12.63 9.80 -15.24
CA GLY A 199 -11.48 9.70 -14.31
C GLY A 199 -11.12 8.27 -13.87
N GLY A 200 -12.11 7.47 -13.47
CA GLY A 200 -11.88 6.14 -12.89
C GLY A 200 -11.28 5.12 -13.88
N SER A 201 -11.68 5.18 -15.15
CA SER A 201 -11.13 4.31 -16.20
C SER A 201 -9.66 4.63 -16.49
N ASN A 202 -9.25 5.89 -16.37
CA ASN A 202 -7.88 6.31 -16.66
C ASN A 202 -6.92 5.82 -15.58
N ASN A 203 -7.27 5.92 -14.30
CA ASN A 203 -6.40 5.45 -13.20
C ASN A 203 -6.14 3.94 -13.28
N ARG A 204 -7.14 3.15 -13.67
CA ARG A 204 -6.98 1.71 -13.87
C ARG A 204 -6.00 1.40 -15.00
N ILE A 205 -6.18 2.02 -16.16
CA ILE A 205 -5.29 1.79 -17.32
C ILE A 205 -3.86 2.24 -16.99
N LEU A 206 -3.70 3.35 -16.26
CA LEU A 206 -2.39 3.84 -15.83
C LEU A 206 -1.73 2.86 -14.86
N LEU A 207 -2.46 2.38 -13.86
CA LEU A 207 -1.98 1.37 -12.92
C LEU A 207 -1.59 0.08 -13.66
N GLU A 208 -2.45 -0.42 -14.56
CA GLU A 208 -2.17 -1.61 -15.36
C GLU A 208 -0.88 -1.44 -16.17
N ARG A 209 -0.71 -0.31 -16.85
CA ARG A 209 0.49 -0.01 -17.64
C ARG A 209 1.74 0.10 -16.77
N GLU A 210 1.65 0.81 -15.65
CA GLU A 210 2.77 1.01 -14.74
C GLU A 210 3.25 -0.31 -14.13
N ILE A 211 2.31 -1.08 -13.57
CA ILE A 211 2.61 -2.38 -12.97
C ILE A 211 3.07 -3.37 -14.02
N THR A 212 2.47 -3.40 -15.21
CA THR A 212 2.92 -4.30 -16.30
C THR A 212 4.36 -3.99 -16.72
N ARG A 213 4.73 -2.71 -16.83
CA ARG A 213 6.09 -2.28 -17.22
C ARG A 213 7.18 -2.68 -16.22
N LYS A 214 6.82 -2.83 -14.94
CA LYS A 214 7.75 -3.19 -13.86
C LYS A 214 7.38 -4.54 -13.24
N ALA A 215 6.55 -5.33 -13.90
CA ALA A 215 6.00 -6.55 -13.33
C ALA A 215 7.14 -7.50 -12.98
N GLY A 216 8.09 -7.69 -13.90
CA GLY A 216 9.26 -8.54 -13.67
C GLY A 216 10.03 -8.13 -12.42
N SER A 217 10.28 -6.83 -12.25
CA SER A 217 11.00 -6.28 -11.10
C SER A 217 10.24 -6.43 -9.77
N VAL A 218 8.94 -6.14 -9.75
CA VAL A 218 8.08 -6.32 -8.56
C VAL A 218 8.07 -7.79 -8.14
N ILE A 219 7.94 -8.68 -9.13
CA ILE A 219 7.87 -10.12 -8.94
C ILE A 219 9.20 -10.67 -8.41
N GLU A 220 10.31 -10.27 -9.00
CA GLU A 220 11.65 -10.66 -8.56
C GLU A 220 11.90 -10.19 -7.11
N ALA A 221 11.49 -8.97 -6.78
CA ALA A 221 11.59 -8.43 -5.43
C ALA A 221 10.76 -9.24 -4.41
N MET A 222 9.58 -9.75 -4.80
CA MET A 222 8.72 -10.57 -3.94
C MET A 222 9.19 -12.04 -3.83
N HIS A 223 9.89 -12.56 -4.84
CA HIS A 223 10.27 -13.98 -4.91
C HIS A 223 11.15 -14.42 -3.72
N LYS A 224 12.16 -13.62 -3.35
CA LYS A 224 13.08 -13.94 -2.25
C LYS A 224 12.34 -14.01 -0.89
N PRO A 225 11.54 -13.00 -0.49
CA PRO A 225 10.65 -13.07 0.67
C PRO A 225 9.80 -14.33 0.72
N ILE A 226 9.09 -14.66 -0.37
CA ILE A 226 8.22 -15.83 -0.46
C ILE A 226 9.01 -17.10 -0.23
N SER A 227 10.16 -17.25 -0.91
CA SER A 227 11.02 -18.42 -0.78
C SER A 227 11.54 -18.60 0.65
N MET A 228 11.92 -17.51 1.33
CA MET A 228 12.36 -17.56 2.73
C MET A 228 11.21 -17.98 3.66
N LEU A 229 10.01 -17.44 3.42
CA LEU A 229 8.82 -17.73 4.21
C LEU A 229 8.39 -19.19 4.09
N LEU A 230 8.35 -19.72 2.86
CA LEU A 230 8.02 -21.12 2.59
C LEU A 230 9.02 -22.07 3.25
N ARG A 231 10.33 -21.77 3.18
CA ARG A 231 11.36 -22.57 3.86
C ARG A 231 11.22 -22.55 5.38
N ARG A 232 10.83 -21.41 5.97
CA ARG A 232 10.57 -21.31 7.42
C ARG A 232 9.38 -22.18 7.83
N LEU A 233 8.29 -22.15 7.05
CA LEU A 233 7.10 -22.98 7.29
C LEU A 233 7.42 -24.49 7.15
N GLN A 234 8.16 -24.88 6.11
CA GLN A 234 8.58 -26.28 5.91
C GLN A 234 9.43 -26.82 7.07
N ARG A 235 10.34 -26.00 7.64
CA ARG A 235 11.13 -26.40 8.81
C ARG A 235 10.27 -26.65 10.06
N GLN A 236 9.18 -25.91 10.22
CA GLN A 236 8.24 -26.10 11.33
C GLN A 236 7.42 -27.38 11.17
N GLU A 237 7.05 -27.75 9.94
CA GLU A 237 6.30 -28.98 9.65
C GLU A 237 7.18 -30.25 9.70
N GLY A 238 8.44 -30.18 9.25
CA GLY A 238 9.37 -31.30 9.23
C GLY A 238 9.94 -31.73 10.59
N GLY A 239 9.72 -30.95 11.66
CA GLY A 239 10.23 -31.22 13.01
C GLY A 239 9.48 -32.30 13.80
N GLY A 240 8.40 -32.89 13.25
CA GLY A 240 7.51 -33.83 13.95
C GLY A 240 8.00 -35.28 14.06
N GLY A 241 9.18 -35.63 13.55
CA GLY A 241 9.65 -37.01 13.43
C GLY A 241 10.50 -37.58 14.56
N GLY A 242 10.90 -36.78 15.56
CA GLY A 242 11.76 -37.23 16.66
C GLY A 242 11.10 -36.97 18.02
N GLY A 243 10.73 -38.02 18.73
CA GLY A 243 9.97 -38.01 19.99
C GLY A 243 10.64 -37.35 21.21
N GLY A 244 10.95 -36.06 21.12
CA GLY A 244 11.36 -35.20 22.23
C GLY A 244 10.49 -33.96 22.24
N GLY A 245 9.52 -33.92 23.16
CA GLY A 245 8.50 -32.88 23.25
C GLY A 245 9.05 -31.45 23.28
N LEU A 246 9.10 -30.82 22.11
CA LEU A 246 9.19 -29.37 21.99
C LEU A 246 7.82 -28.81 22.37
N LYS A 247 7.74 -28.39 23.64
CA LYS A 247 6.62 -27.66 24.21
C LYS A 247 6.12 -26.63 23.20
N SER A 248 4.81 -26.70 22.96
CA SER A 248 3.97 -25.71 22.29
C SER A 248 4.10 -24.33 22.92
N SER A 249 5.24 -23.67 22.74
CA SER A 249 5.44 -22.32 23.26
C SER A 249 4.46 -21.42 22.53
N ALA A 250 3.79 -20.53 23.27
CA ALA A 250 2.85 -19.58 22.69
C ALA A 250 3.52 -18.74 21.57
N GLY A 251 4.83 -18.51 21.66
CA GLY A 251 5.62 -17.80 20.65
C GLY A 251 5.63 -18.48 19.28
N GLY A 252 5.81 -19.80 19.21
CA GLY A 252 5.85 -20.51 17.92
C GLY A 252 4.53 -20.46 17.15
N ARG A 253 3.39 -20.45 17.86
CA ARG A 253 2.06 -20.31 17.25
C ARG A 253 1.83 -18.91 16.67
N VAL A 254 2.29 -17.87 17.37
CA VAL A 254 2.17 -16.48 16.89
C VAL A 254 3.04 -16.25 15.65
N GLU A 255 4.27 -16.78 15.66
CA GLU A 255 5.18 -16.67 14.52
C GLU A 255 4.66 -17.43 13.30
N TYR A 256 4.15 -18.65 13.48
CA TYR A 256 3.51 -19.41 12.40
C TYR A 256 2.30 -18.66 11.84
N ALA A 257 1.39 -18.16 12.69
CA ALA A 257 0.23 -17.40 12.25
C ALA A 257 0.62 -16.12 11.48
N ARG A 258 1.66 -15.40 11.93
CA ARG A 258 2.21 -14.25 11.21
C ARG A 258 2.73 -14.67 9.85
N ALA A 259 3.54 -15.72 9.80
CA ALA A 259 4.11 -16.22 8.55
C ALA A 259 3.03 -16.66 7.55
N THR A 260 1.99 -17.37 8.02
CA THR A 260 0.84 -17.75 7.18
C THR A 260 0.08 -16.54 6.67
N ASN A 261 -0.13 -15.50 7.51
CA ASN A 261 -0.83 -14.29 7.08
C ASN A 261 -0.03 -13.50 6.03
N THR A 262 1.28 -13.35 6.23
CA THR A 262 2.17 -12.74 5.23
C THR A 262 2.13 -13.53 3.92
N LEU A 263 2.15 -14.87 3.98
CA LEU A 263 2.06 -15.70 2.79
C LEU A 263 0.73 -15.53 2.06
N LYS A 264 -0.40 -15.45 2.79
CA LYS A 264 -1.71 -15.16 2.19
C LYS A 264 -1.71 -13.82 1.47
N SER A 265 -1.08 -12.78 2.04
CA SER A 265 -0.94 -11.48 1.37
C SER A 265 -0.10 -11.60 0.10
N PHE A 266 1.00 -12.35 0.12
CA PHE A 266 1.81 -12.63 -1.07
C PHE A 266 1.03 -13.38 -2.15
N VAL A 267 0.27 -14.42 -1.79
CA VAL A 267 -0.54 -15.19 -2.75
C VAL A 267 -1.57 -14.27 -3.42
N LYS A 268 -2.25 -13.42 -2.63
CA LYS A 268 -3.17 -12.43 -3.16
C LYS A 268 -2.47 -11.43 -4.09
N ALA A 269 -1.31 -10.93 -3.71
CA ALA A 269 -0.50 -10.03 -4.53
C ALA A 269 -0.12 -10.68 -5.88
N VAL A 270 0.37 -11.91 -5.86
CA VAL A 270 0.71 -12.67 -7.07
C VAL A 270 -0.52 -12.86 -7.95
N TYR A 271 -1.66 -13.26 -7.38
CA TYR A 271 -2.91 -13.42 -8.12
C TYR A 271 -3.39 -12.08 -8.73
N THR A 272 -3.28 -10.99 -7.98
CA THR A 272 -3.56 -9.63 -8.46
C THR A 272 -2.66 -9.28 -9.65
N LEU A 273 -1.35 -9.56 -9.58
CA LEU A 273 -0.43 -9.35 -10.70
C LEU A 273 -0.78 -10.20 -11.91
N THR A 274 -1.13 -11.47 -11.71
CA THR A 274 -1.59 -12.35 -12.79
C THR A 274 -2.80 -11.76 -13.49
N ASN A 275 -3.77 -11.25 -12.74
CA ASN A 275 -4.97 -10.63 -13.31
C ASN A 275 -4.66 -9.35 -14.07
N ILE A 276 -3.81 -8.48 -13.52
CA ILE A 276 -3.33 -7.24 -14.19
C ILE A 276 -2.71 -7.61 -15.55
N VAL A 277 -1.73 -8.50 -15.54
CA VAL A 277 -0.98 -8.93 -16.72
C VAL A 277 -1.87 -9.65 -17.75
N SER A 278 -2.81 -10.47 -17.29
CA SER A 278 -3.74 -11.18 -18.18
C SER A 278 -4.73 -10.22 -18.84
N SER A 279 -5.16 -9.18 -18.11
CA SER A 279 -6.06 -8.16 -18.65
C SER A 279 -5.39 -7.22 -19.65
N SER A 280 -4.08 -6.98 -19.53
CA SER A 280 -3.32 -6.16 -20.49
C SER A 280 -2.96 -6.91 -21.78
N SER A 281 -3.05 -8.25 -21.78
CA SER A 281 -2.69 -9.10 -22.92
C SER A 281 -3.78 -9.21 -24.00
N THR A 282 -4.95 -8.58 -23.84
CA THR A 282 -5.89 -8.43 -24.97
C THR A 282 -5.28 -7.49 -26.00
N PRO A 283 -5.11 -7.91 -27.27
CA PRO A 283 -4.57 -7.04 -28.29
C PRO A 283 -5.50 -5.84 -28.42
N LEU A 284 -5.01 -4.66 -28.01
CA LEU A 284 -5.56 -3.39 -28.43
C LEU A 284 -5.66 -3.48 -29.95
N ILE A 285 -6.88 -3.56 -30.47
CA ILE A 285 -7.14 -3.45 -31.90
C ILE A 285 -6.53 -2.13 -32.30
N THR A 286 -5.36 -2.20 -32.91
CA THR A 286 -4.57 -1.05 -33.35
C THR A 286 -5.44 -0.27 -34.33
N ASN A 287 -5.94 0.88 -33.89
CA ASN A 287 -6.28 1.95 -34.82
C ASN A 287 -4.96 2.36 -35.47
N LYS A 288 -4.66 1.76 -36.63
CA LYS A 288 -3.43 1.90 -37.41
C LYS A 288 -3.18 3.32 -37.98
N HIS A 289 -3.81 4.36 -37.45
CA HIS A 289 -3.79 5.69 -38.07
C HIS A 289 -2.97 6.76 -37.36
N GLU A 290 -2.40 6.52 -36.17
CA GLU A 290 -1.62 7.58 -35.47
C GLU A 290 -0.20 7.20 -35.03
N GLU A 291 0.27 5.95 -35.19
CA GLU A 291 1.65 5.58 -34.83
C GLU A 291 2.58 5.55 -36.06
N GLN A 292 2.86 6.74 -36.58
CA GLN A 292 4.08 7.01 -37.35
C GLN A 292 4.82 8.19 -36.73
N GLN A 293 5.26 8.04 -35.47
CA GLN A 293 6.34 8.83 -34.87
C GLN A 293 6.53 8.39 -33.40
N HIS A 294 7.27 7.31 -33.17
CA HIS A 294 8.16 7.06 -32.02
C HIS A 294 8.46 5.54 -31.97
N GLY A 295 9.43 5.11 -32.78
CA GLY A 295 10.00 3.78 -32.65
C GLY A 295 10.99 3.78 -31.49
N THR A 296 10.70 3.03 -30.43
CA THR A 296 11.63 2.35 -29.50
C THR A 296 10.81 1.74 -28.35
N HIS A 297 11.24 0.59 -27.81
CA HIS A 297 10.68 -0.13 -26.64
C HIS A 297 9.46 -1.05 -26.81
N THR A 298 9.60 -2.16 -27.55
CA THR A 298 8.72 -3.34 -27.36
C THR A 298 9.47 -4.61 -26.94
N HIS A 299 10.81 -4.62 -26.93
CA HIS A 299 11.57 -5.85 -26.69
C HIS A 299 11.66 -6.27 -25.21
N ASN A 300 11.51 -5.33 -24.26
CA ASN A 300 11.70 -5.61 -22.83
C ASN A 300 10.46 -6.24 -22.16
N ASP A 301 9.26 -5.88 -22.62
CA ASP A 301 8.01 -6.30 -21.96
C ASP A 301 7.76 -7.81 -22.13
N ASP A 302 8.10 -8.39 -23.29
CA ASP A 302 7.99 -9.83 -23.54
C ASP A 302 8.94 -10.66 -22.65
N ASP A 303 10.12 -10.12 -22.36
CA ASP A 303 11.08 -10.76 -21.46
C ASP A 303 10.58 -10.73 -20.00
N GLU A 304 9.99 -9.62 -19.54
CA GLU A 304 9.37 -9.55 -18.20
C GLU A 304 8.20 -10.52 -18.05
N LEU A 305 7.34 -10.64 -19.07
CA LEU A 305 6.24 -11.61 -19.09
C LEU A 305 6.75 -13.06 -19.08
N ARG A 306 7.87 -13.34 -19.77
CA ARG A 306 8.51 -14.67 -19.73
C ARG A 306 9.02 -14.96 -18.32
N ILE A 307 9.73 -14.03 -17.69
CA ILE A 307 10.21 -14.15 -16.30
C ILE A 307 9.05 -14.43 -15.35
N PHE A 308 7.93 -13.72 -15.50
CA PHE A 308 6.73 -13.95 -14.69
C PHE A 308 6.18 -15.36 -14.85
N ARG A 309 5.95 -15.82 -16.10
CA ARG A 309 5.41 -17.16 -16.37
C ARG A 309 6.33 -18.25 -15.80
N ASP A 310 7.63 -18.08 -15.93
CA ASP A 310 8.61 -19.03 -15.41
C ASP A 310 8.65 -19.02 -13.88
N MET A 311 8.50 -17.87 -13.23
CA MET A 311 8.37 -17.81 -11.78
C MET A 311 7.07 -18.49 -11.30
N ILE A 312 5.93 -18.25 -11.94
CA ILE A 312 4.67 -18.94 -11.58
C ILE A 312 4.84 -20.46 -11.68
N LYS A 313 5.50 -20.95 -12.73
CA LYS A 313 5.84 -22.39 -12.85
C LYS A 313 6.74 -22.88 -11.73
N ARG A 314 7.73 -22.09 -11.29
CA ARG A 314 8.62 -22.43 -10.16
C ARG A 314 7.86 -22.45 -8.83
N LEU A 315 7.00 -21.45 -8.57
CA LEU A 315 6.15 -21.42 -7.38
C LEU A 315 5.19 -22.60 -7.36
N ASP A 316 4.59 -22.95 -8.51
CA ASP A 316 3.70 -24.12 -8.62
C ASP A 316 4.42 -25.45 -8.36
N GLN A 317 5.75 -25.51 -8.49
CA GLN A 317 6.53 -26.71 -8.14
C GLN A 317 6.81 -26.84 -6.64
N GLU A 318 6.66 -25.77 -5.84
CA GLU A 318 6.90 -25.80 -4.40
C GLU A 318 5.75 -26.51 -3.65
N PRO A 319 6.00 -27.62 -2.91
CA PRO A 319 4.94 -28.38 -2.24
C PRO A 319 4.15 -27.56 -1.20
N ALA A 320 4.83 -26.64 -0.52
CA ALA A 320 4.21 -25.73 0.46
C ALA A 320 3.27 -24.73 -0.22
N TRP A 321 3.60 -24.26 -1.44
CA TRP A 321 2.72 -23.42 -2.23
C TRP A 321 1.43 -24.14 -2.59
N ARG A 322 1.51 -25.39 -3.07
CA ARG A 322 0.33 -26.21 -3.40
C ARG A 322 -0.59 -26.42 -2.19
N THR A 323 0.01 -26.68 -1.03
CA THR A 323 -0.73 -26.86 0.23
C THR A 323 -1.49 -25.59 0.61
N VAL A 324 -0.84 -24.44 0.48
CA VAL A 324 -1.45 -23.13 0.80
C VAL A 324 -2.55 -22.78 -0.20
N VAL A 325 -2.33 -22.97 -1.50
CA VAL A 325 -3.34 -22.76 -2.53
C VAL A 325 -4.55 -23.67 -2.31
N SER A 326 -4.33 -24.96 -2.00
CA SER A 326 -5.40 -25.91 -1.67
C SER A 326 -6.16 -25.56 -0.39
N ALA A 327 -5.53 -24.88 0.56
CA ALA A 327 -6.18 -24.43 1.80
C ALA A 327 -6.96 -23.12 1.60
N MET A 328 -6.74 -22.42 0.48
CA MET A 328 -7.46 -21.18 0.12
C MET A 328 -8.65 -21.43 -0.80
N SER A 329 -8.67 -22.55 -1.54
CA SER A 329 -9.78 -23.05 -2.36
C SER A 329 -10.82 -23.79 -1.54
#